data_AF-A0A2U3PW23-F1
#
_entry.id   AF-A0A2U3PW23-F1
#
_cell.length_a   1.000
_cell.length_b   1.000
_cell.length_c   1.000
_cell.angle_alpha   90.00
_cell.angle_beta   90.00
_cell.angle_gamma   90.00
#
_symmetry.space_group_name_H-M   'P 1'
#
loop_
_entity.id
_entity.type
_entity.pdbx_description
1 polymer ?
#
loop_
_entity_poly.entity_id
_entity_poly.type
_entity_poly.pdbx_seq_one_letter_code
_entity_poly.pdbx_strand_id
1 'polypeptide(L)'
;MDRSCRHSSSRYRAVTASMLICLLSAGACHAGCPNDYAKLDGHAEQATDAFNSAGASSRCMTARALVRAEQMLLSFVEDYQVQCVLDQEIIDVQRRRLSKAMAAQDGSCGH
;
A
#
# COMPACT_ATOMS: atom_id res chain seq x y z
N MET A 1 29.19 9.20 23.79
CA MET A 1 28.87 9.61 25.17
C MET A 1 27.75 10.63 25.10
N ASP A 2 26.57 10.21 25.55
CA ASP A 2 25.49 10.95 26.21
C ASP A 2 25.28 12.45 25.93
N ARG A 3 24.07 12.81 25.47
CA ARG A 3 23.19 13.74 26.22
C ARG A 3 21.76 13.85 25.69
N SER A 4 20.86 13.32 26.52
CA SER A 4 19.61 13.94 26.98
C SER A 4 18.41 14.10 26.04
N CYS A 5 17.49 13.16 26.24
CA CYS A 5 16.04 13.29 26.15
C CYS A 5 15.51 14.61 26.73
N ARG A 6 14.60 15.28 26.03
CA ARG A 6 13.60 16.17 26.65
C ARG A 6 12.20 15.66 26.35
N HIS A 7 11.69 14.86 27.28
CA HIS A 7 10.26 14.67 27.47
C HIS A 7 9.69 15.99 28.00
N SER A 8 8.74 16.60 27.30
CA SER A 8 7.84 17.58 27.89
C SER A 8 6.43 17.00 27.83
N SER A 9 5.99 16.51 28.97
CA SER A 9 4.64 16.02 29.21
C SER A 9 3.66 17.18 29.13
N SER A 10 2.76 17.17 28.15
CA SER A 10 1.48 17.87 28.25
C SER A 10 0.36 16.89 27.96
N ARG A 11 -0.25 16.40 29.04
CA ARG A 11 -1.46 15.58 29.01
C ARG A 11 -2.66 16.52 28.89
N TYR A 12 -3.22 16.67 27.69
CA TYR A 12 -4.64 17.03 27.55
C TYR A 12 -5.25 16.30 26.36
N ARG A 13 -6.40 15.69 26.64
CA ARG A 13 -7.22 14.85 25.77
C ARG A 13 -7.73 15.62 24.54
N ALA A 14 -7.60 15.02 23.37
CA ALA A 14 -8.58 15.13 22.29
C ALA A 14 -8.46 13.89 21.39
N VAL A 15 -9.32 12.91 21.67
CA VAL A 15 -9.68 11.82 20.75
C VAL A 15 -10.45 12.47 19.58
N THR A 16 -10.35 11.85 18.39
CA THR A 16 -11.04 12.17 17.12
C THR A 16 -10.40 13.24 16.21
N ALA A 17 -9.35 12.88 15.48
CA ALA A 17 -9.09 13.33 14.09
C ALA A 17 -7.87 12.58 13.47
N SER A 18 -7.84 11.25 13.51
CA SER A 18 -6.71 10.46 12.97
C SER A 18 -7.04 9.73 11.67
N MET A 19 -7.77 10.36 10.75
CA MET A 19 -7.97 9.83 9.39
C MET A 19 -8.05 10.96 8.37
N LEU A 20 -7.02 11.79 8.20
CA LEU A 20 -6.84 12.63 6.98
C LEU A 20 -5.57 13.52 7.01
N ILE A 21 -4.41 13.04 7.47
CA ILE A 21 -3.16 13.80 7.31
C ILE A 21 -2.02 12.84 6.99
N CYS A 22 -1.89 12.47 5.72
CA CYS A 22 -0.65 11.89 5.18
C CYS A 22 -0.49 12.21 3.68
N LEU A 23 -0.96 13.39 3.25
CA LEU A 23 -0.94 13.80 1.84
C LEU A 23 -0.07 15.03 1.55
N LEU A 24 0.61 15.65 2.54
CA LEU A 24 1.43 16.84 2.28
C LEU A 24 2.72 16.89 3.11
N SER A 25 3.64 15.98 2.81
CA SER A 25 5.06 16.19 3.14
C SER A 25 5.90 15.95 1.89
N ALA A 26 5.78 16.87 0.93
CA ALA A 26 6.78 17.06 -0.10
C ALA A 26 8.08 17.56 0.58
N GLY A 27 8.99 16.63 0.86
CA GLY A 27 10.36 16.91 1.27
C GLY A 27 11.30 16.21 0.29
N ALA A 28 11.89 16.97 -0.61
CA ALA A 28 12.84 16.49 -1.60
C ALA A 28 14.09 15.90 -0.93
N CYS A 29 14.19 14.57 -0.91
CA CYS A 29 15.43 13.82 -0.79
C CYS A 29 15.27 12.59 -1.69
N HIS A 30 16.15 12.42 -2.68
CA HIS A 30 16.25 11.19 -3.50
C HIS A 30 16.47 9.96 -2.60
N ALA A 31 15.39 9.32 -2.17
CA ALA A 31 15.38 8.05 -1.43
C ALA A 31 14.32 7.07 -1.98
N GLY A 32 13.82 7.34 -3.20
CA GLY A 32 12.81 6.51 -3.84
C GLY A 32 13.48 5.39 -4.61
N CYS A 33 13.39 4.17 -4.10
CA CYS A 33 13.46 2.91 -4.86
C CYS A 33 12.93 1.74 -4.00
N PRO A 34 13.60 1.28 -2.92
CA PRO A 34 13.14 0.11 -2.16
C PRO A 34 12.12 0.42 -1.05
N ASN A 35 12.21 1.59 -0.38
CA ASN A 35 11.39 1.86 0.81
C ASN A 35 9.92 2.16 0.45
N ASP A 36 9.71 2.88 -0.65
CA ASP A 36 8.36 3.16 -1.17
C ASP A 36 7.72 1.92 -1.79
N TYR A 37 8.50 1.10 -2.51
CA TYR A 37 8.05 -0.20 -3.00
C TYR A 37 7.62 -1.10 -1.85
N ALA A 38 8.47 -1.28 -0.82
CA ALA A 38 8.16 -2.15 0.32
C ALA A 38 6.92 -1.69 1.08
N LYS A 39 6.68 -0.37 1.18
CA LYS A 39 5.47 0.18 1.75
C LYS A 39 4.24 -0.15 0.92
N LEU A 40 4.30 0.04 -0.40
CA LEU A 40 3.19 -0.28 -1.31
C LEU A 40 2.91 -1.78 -1.36
N ASP A 41 3.97 -2.61 -1.34
CA ASP A 41 3.86 -4.06 -1.31
C ASP A 41 3.20 -4.54 -0.01
N GLY A 42 3.59 -3.99 1.14
CA GLY A 42 2.93 -4.25 2.42
C GLY A 42 1.45 -3.83 2.43
N HIS A 43 1.07 -2.77 1.70
CA HIS A 43 -0.35 -2.42 1.52
C HIS A 43 -1.11 -3.43 0.66
N ALA A 44 -0.47 -3.97 -0.39
CA ALA A 44 -1.05 -5.01 -1.23
C ALA A 44 -1.20 -6.35 -0.49
N GLU A 45 -0.24 -6.70 0.38
CA GLU A 45 -0.35 -7.85 1.29
C GLU A 45 -1.53 -7.68 2.27
N GLN A 46 -1.65 -6.53 2.92
CA GLN A 46 -2.78 -6.25 3.81
C GLN A 46 -4.13 -6.33 3.09
N ALA A 47 -4.20 -5.85 1.84
CA ALA A 47 -5.41 -5.96 1.02
C ALA A 47 -5.72 -7.43 0.65
N THR A 48 -4.69 -8.23 0.43
CA THR A 48 -4.81 -9.68 0.18
C THR A 48 -5.36 -10.40 1.41
N ASP A 49 -4.82 -10.11 2.59
CA ASP A 49 -5.30 -10.67 3.85
C ASP A 49 -6.74 -10.24 4.16
N ALA A 50 -7.07 -8.98 3.91
CA ALA A 50 -8.43 -8.47 4.05
C ALA A 50 -9.40 -9.17 3.09
N PHE A 51 -8.99 -9.46 1.85
CA PHE A 51 -9.79 -10.24 0.91
C PHE A 51 -9.98 -11.69 1.37
N ASN A 52 -8.91 -12.34 1.83
CA ASN A 52 -8.95 -13.74 2.29
C ASN A 52 -9.80 -13.93 3.55
N SER A 53 -9.81 -12.94 4.44
CA SER A 53 -10.61 -12.95 5.67
C SER A 53 -12.03 -12.38 5.49
N ALA A 54 -12.36 -11.82 4.32
CA ALA A 54 -13.67 -11.22 4.07
C ALA A 54 -14.79 -12.26 4.00
N GLY A 55 -15.87 -11.99 4.73
CA GLY A 55 -17.15 -12.68 4.57
C GLY A 55 -17.85 -12.31 3.26
N ALA A 56 -18.86 -13.10 2.88
CA ALA A 56 -19.56 -12.94 1.60
C ALA A 56 -20.10 -11.52 1.34
N SER A 57 -20.58 -10.83 2.38
CA SER A 57 -21.17 -9.50 2.28
C SER A 57 -20.16 -8.37 1.99
N SER A 58 -18.88 -8.55 2.30
CA SER A 58 -17.83 -7.54 2.08
C SER A 58 -16.83 -7.92 1.00
N ARG A 59 -16.94 -9.15 0.45
CA ARG A 59 -15.95 -9.73 -0.47
C ARG A 59 -15.74 -8.92 -1.74
N CYS A 60 -16.80 -8.34 -2.31
CA CYS A 60 -16.67 -7.46 -3.48
C CYS A 60 -15.89 -6.17 -3.15
N MET A 61 -16.13 -5.57 -1.97
CA MET A 61 -15.45 -4.35 -1.55
C MET A 61 -13.95 -4.60 -1.29
N THR A 62 -13.61 -5.70 -0.61
CA THR A 62 -12.21 -6.06 -0.37
C THR A 62 -11.50 -6.50 -1.65
N ALA A 63 -12.17 -7.16 -2.58
CA ALA A 63 -11.61 -7.48 -3.90
C ALA A 63 -11.32 -6.21 -4.73
N ARG A 64 -12.20 -5.21 -4.69
CA ARG A 64 -11.95 -3.89 -5.31
C ARG A 64 -10.75 -3.18 -4.68
N ALA A 65 -10.60 -3.26 -3.36
CA ALA A 65 -9.46 -2.68 -2.66
C ALA A 65 -8.15 -3.39 -3.04
N LEU A 66 -8.17 -4.72 -3.14
CA LEU A 66 -7.03 -5.51 -3.60
C LEU A 66 -6.60 -5.12 -5.01
N VAL A 67 -7.54 -5.03 -5.96
CA VAL A 67 -7.22 -4.58 -7.33
C VAL A 67 -6.59 -3.20 -7.35
N ARG A 68 -7.11 -2.25 -6.56
CA ARG A 68 -6.51 -0.91 -6.47
C ARG A 68 -5.09 -0.93 -5.91
N ALA A 69 -4.82 -1.73 -4.88
CA ALA A 69 -3.50 -1.85 -4.30
C ALA A 69 -2.48 -2.42 -5.31
N GLU A 70 -2.85 -3.50 -5.99
CA GLU A 70 -2.02 -4.13 -7.03
C GLU A 70 -1.81 -3.21 -8.25
N GLN A 71 -2.81 -2.42 -8.64
CA GLN A 71 -2.66 -1.40 -9.70
C GLN A 71 -1.69 -0.29 -9.31
N MET A 72 -1.74 0.21 -8.07
CA MET A 72 -0.80 1.22 -7.58
C MET A 72 0.63 0.67 -7.55
N LEU A 73 0.80 -0.59 -7.14
CA LEU A 73 2.08 -1.25 -7.09
C LEU A 73 2.66 -1.46 -8.49
N LEU A 74 1.86 -1.93 -9.45
CA LEU A 74 2.29 -2.05 -10.84
C LEU A 74 2.65 -0.69 -11.46
N SER A 75 1.81 0.32 -11.24
CA SER A 75 2.08 1.69 -11.75
C SER A 75 3.40 2.23 -11.18
N PHE A 76 3.64 2.03 -9.88
CA PHE A 76 4.91 2.41 -9.26
C PHE A 76 6.09 1.67 -9.89
N VAL A 77 6.00 0.35 -10.08
CA VAL A 77 7.10 -0.40 -10.69
C VAL A 77 7.34 0.05 -12.14
N GLU A 78 6.28 0.31 -12.92
CA GLU A 78 6.40 0.78 -14.31
C GLU A 78 6.96 2.22 -14.40
N ASP A 79 6.54 3.13 -13.52
CA ASP A 79 7.01 4.52 -13.48
C ASP A 79 8.47 4.64 -13.01
N TYR A 80 8.88 3.76 -12.10
CA TYR A 80 10.21 3.80 -11.48
C TYR A 80 11.20 2.76 -12.04
N GLN A 81 10.79 1.91 -12.99
CA GLN A 81 11.66 0.92 -13.68
C GLN A 81 12.93 1.57 -14.24
N VAL A 82 12.84 2.84 -14.65
CA VAL A 82 13.96 3.59 -15.25
C VAL A 82 14.87 4.24 -14.20
N GLN A 83 14.36 4.51 -13.00
CA GLN A 83 15.08 5.21 -11.92
C GLN A 83 15.71 4.23 -10.91
N CYS A 84 15.05 3.09 -10.75
CA CYS A 84 15.40 2.00 -9.88
C CYS A 84 15.54 0.80 -10.79
N VAL A 85 16.72 0.20 -10.91
CA VAL A 85 16.89 -1.04 -11.69
C VAL A 85 16.05 -2.13 -11.03
N LEU A 86 14.76 -2.19 -11.38
CA LEU A 86 13.81 -3.21 -10.98
C LEU A 86 13.83 -4.25 -12.09
N ASP A 87 14.07 -5.51 -11.71
CA ASP A 87 14.12 -6.63 -12.64
C ASP A 87 12.80 -6.72 -13.42
N GLN A 88 12.89 -7.06 -14.70
CA GLN A 88 11.71 -7.36 -15.53
C GLN A 88 10.85 -8.46 -14.89
N GLU A 89 11.47 -9.38 -14.14
CA GLU A 89 10.77 -10.39 -13.34
C GLU A 89 9.79 -9.77 -12.33
N ILE A 90 10.14 -8.64 -11.70
CA ILE A 90 9.27 -7.95 -10.72
C ILE A 90 8.00 -7.44 -11.42
N ILE A 91 8.13 -6.84 -12.60
CA ILE A 91 6.98 -6.38 -13.39
C ILE A 91 6.07 -7.54 -13.74
N ASP A 92 6.66 -8.66 -14.19
CA ASP A 92 5.89 -9.84 -14.55
C ASP A 92 5.17 -10.45 -13.35
N VAL A 93 5.80 -10.46 -12.17
CA VAL A 93 5.16 -10.85 -10.91
C VAL A 93 3.98 -9.93 -10.60
N GLN A 94 4.16 -8.61 -10.67
CA GLN A 94 3.09 -7.66 -10.35
C GLN A 94 1.92 -7.72 -11.33
N ARG A 95 2.19 -7.90 -12.63
CA ARG A 95 1.14 -8.16 -13.64
C ARG A 95 0.33 -9.42 -13.34
N ARG A 96 1.01 -10.51 -12.92
CA ARG A 96 0.32 -11.74 -12.51
C ARG A 96 -0.52 -11.55 -11.25
N ARG A 97 -0.04 -10.80 -10.26
CA ARG A 97 -0.79 -10.49 -9.04
C ARG A 97 -2.03 -9.66 -9.35
N LEU A 98 -1.89 -8.61 -10.17
CA LEU A 98 -3.01 -7.80 -10.62
C LEU A 98 -4.06 -8.64 -11.38
N SER A 99 -3.62 -9.51 -12.29
CA SER A 99 -4.53 -10.41 -13.02
C SER A 99 -5.34 -11.32 -12.07
N LYS A 100 -4.70 -11.89 -11.04
CA LYS A 100 -5.40 -12.68 -10.01
C LYS A 100 -6.38 -11.83 -9.20
N ALA A 101 -6.00 -10.61 -8.83
CA ALA A 101 -6.87 -9.68 -8.12
C ALA A 101 -8.12 -9.32 -8.94
N MET A 102 -7.96 -9.08 -10.25
CA MET A 102 -9.08 -8.81 -11.16
C MET A 102 -10.02 -10.02 -11.25
N ALA A 103 -9.48 -11.22 -11.42
CA ALA A 103 -10.30 -12.45 -11.42
C ALA A 103 -11.05 -12.65 -10.08
N ALA A 104 -10.40 -12.33 -8.96
CA ALA A 104 -11.03 -12.36 -7.64
C ALA A 104 -12.15 -11.32 -7.51
N GLN A 105 -11.97 -10.13 -8.06
CA GLN A 105 -13.00 -9.09 -8.15
C GLN A 105 -14.19 -9.55 -8.98
N ASP A 106 -13.97 -10.08 -10.17
CA ASP A 106 -15.04 -10.55 -11.06
C ASP A 106 -15.85 -11.65 -10.40
N GLY A 107 -15.19 -12.63 -9.77
CA GLY A 107 -15.86 -13.71 -9.03
C GLY A 107 -16.60 -13.24 -7.78
N SER A 108 -16.15 -12.14 -7.15
CA SER A 108 -16.74 -11.63 -5.89
C SER A 108 -17.81 -10.55 -6.11
N CYS A 109 -17.80 -9.87 -7.26
CA CYS A 109 -18.70 -8.77 -7.59
C CYS A 109 -19.72 -9.12 -8.69
N GLY A 110 -19.58 -10.27 -9.35
CA GLY A 110 -20.42 -10.70 -10.48
C GLY A 110 -21.77 -11.31 -10.13
N HIS A 111 -22.32 -11.05 -8.93
CA HIS A 111 -23.66 -11.49 -8.50
C HIS A 111 -24.58 -10.29 -8.28
#